data_AF-A0A1F9C1Z2-F1
#
_entry.id   AF-A0A1F9C1Z2-F1
#
_cell.length_a   1.000
_cell.length_b   1.000
_cell.length_c   1.000
_cell.angle_alpha   90.00
_cell.angle_beta   90.00
_cell.angle_gamma   90.00
#
_symmetry.space_group_name_H-M   'P 1'
#
loop_
_entity.id
_entity.type
_entity.pdbx_description
1 polymer ?
#
loop_
_entity_poly.entity_id
_entity_poly.type
_entity_poly.pdbx_seq_one_letter_code
_entity_poly.pdbx_strand_id
1 'polypeptide(L)'
;MERKRQRGFDLRRLLAFPLLQAAGEGTSASPSEGELLFELTGENPGNLLFGRFDTEEVRSRLARAGILDGLSRRRYPDPFLLLECKDPADQRVSLFAGSASRDRLLLEARLQLCRFHPRRAIGPFTEESTLRMLIIHWLSLSDPDRPFTAERPSLPGQHRPGLGLLPQSIALLQDLGRELPLDGVLDVPDHFHTALFYSRNFRFLEPENEGRFQAIARDLKGIPLALASEAISFGCLIHADTDEPLPWDPAEQVLPIRGPLRSYLLSPEYRRLRDRAFSALRVGIDWDRYRGKIAERGAARKYP
;
A
#
# COMPACT_ATOMS: atom_id res chain seq x y z
N MET A 1 -7.58 -26.25 55.72
CA MET A 1 -7.20 -24.96 55.10
C MET A 1 -6.02 -25.21 54.16
N GLU A 2 -6.32 -25.46 52.89
CA GLU A 2 -5.34 -25.68 51.82
C GLU A 2 -4.73 -24.34 51.35
N ARG A 3 -3.40 -24.32 51.18
CA ARG A 3 -2.71 -23.30 50.38
C ARG A 3 -2.01 -23.99 49.22
N LYS A 4 -2.62 -23.89 48.03
CA LYS A 4 -2.03 -24.31 46.74
C LYS A 4 -0.80 -23.43 46.44
N ARG A 5 0.37 -24.05 46.26
CA ARG A 5 1.55 -23.44 45.62
C ARG A 5 1.31 -23.40 44.11
N GLN A 6 1.22 -22.20 43.53
CA GLN A 6 1.26 -21.99 42.09
C GLN A 6 2.65 -22.37 41.56
N ARG A 7 2.72 -23.33 40.63
CA ARG A 7 3.90 -23.59 39.81
C ARG A 7 3.91 -22.53 38.71
N GLY A 8 4.86 -21.61 38.76
CA GLY A 8 5.14 -20.69 37.65
C GLY A 8 5.50 -21.50 36.41
N PHE A 9 4.81 -21.20 35.30
CA PHE A 9 5.06 -21.80 34.00
C PHE A 9 6.35 -21.18 33.43
N ASP A 10 7.39 -21.98 33.26
CA ASP A 10 8.69 -21.51 32.77
C ASP A 10 8.66 -21.33 31.25
N LEU A 11 8.39 -20.09 30.80
CA LEU A 11 8.34 -19.68 29.39
C LEU A 11 9.67 -19.93 28.64
N ARG A 12 10.79 -20.17 29.34
CA ARG A 12 12.09 -20.40 28.71
C ARG A 12 12.17 -21.73 27.94
N ARG A 13 11.26 -22.68 28.21
CA ARG A 13 11.21 -23.97 27.48
C ARG A 13 10.47 -23.90 26.14
N LEU A 14 9.73 -22.82 25.84
CA LEU A 14 9.08 -22.61 24.54
C LEU A 14 9.99 -21.92 23.51
N LEU A 15 11.19 -21.49 23.91
CA LEU A 15 12.17 -20.84 23.03
C LEU A 15 13.00 -21.83 22.18
N ALA A 16 12.68 -23.13 22.22
CA ALA A 16 13.34 -24.17 21.44
C ALA A 16 12.62 -24.47 20.09
N PHE A 17 11.84 -23.53 19.56
CA PHE A 17 11.29 -23.63 18.21
C PHE A 17 12.29 -23.11 17.15
N PRO A 18 12.34 -23.68 15.93
CA PRO A 18 13.41 -23.44 14.94
C PRO A 18 13.50 -22.03 14.34
N LEU A 19 12.74 -21.05 14.86
CA LEU A 19 12.67 -19.67 14.33
C LEU A 19 13.96 -18.84 14.53
N LEU A 20 14.99 -19.41 15.16
CA LEU A 20 16.28 -18.76 15.41
C LEU A 20 17.43 -19.26 14.52
N GLN A 21 17.20 -20.14 13.55
CA GLN A 21 18.23 -20.48 12.54
C GLN A 21 17.96 -19.79 11.20
N ALA A 22 18.04 -18.46 11.21
CA ALA A 22 18.34 -17.68 10.01
C ALA A 22 19.40 -16.63 10.37
N ALA A 23 20.55 -17.10 10.87
CA ALA A 23 21.75 -16.28 10.97
C ALA A 23 22.39 -16.20 9.57
N GLY A 24 21.98 -15.19 8.82
CA GLY A 24 22.74 -14.63 7.70
C GLY A 24 23.10 -13.19 8.08
N GLU A 25 24.39 -12.91 8.09
CA GLU A 25 25.04 -11.70 8.64
C GLU A 25 24.28 -10.38 8.42
N GLY A 26 23.73 -9.88 9.52
CA GLY A 26 23.22 -8.54 9.72
C GLY A 26 22.89 -8.43 11.20
N THR A 27 23.32 -7.37 11.88
CA THR A 27 23.15 -7.16 13.32
C THR A 27 21.67 -7.19 13.73
N SER A 28 21.12 -8.39 13.97
CA SER A 28 19.80 -8.57 14.56
C SER A 28 19.97 -8.62 16.08
N ALA A 29 19.73 -7.49 16.74
CA ALA A 29 19.49 -7.50 18.18
C ALA A 29 18.33 -8.48 18.48
N SER A 30 18.39 -9.16 19.62
CA SER A 30 17.29 -10.01 20.08
C SER A 30 15.99 -9.19 20.13
N PRO A 31 14.84 -9.76 19.70
CA PRO A 31 13.57 -9.05 19.69
C PRO A 31 13.21 -8.57 21.10
N SER A 32 12.67 -7.37 21.19
CA SER A 32 12.22 -6.79 22.47
C SER A 32 10.97 -7.53 22.99
N GLU A 33 10.67 -7.39 24.29
CA GLU A 33 9.42 -7.94 24.86
C GLU A 33 8.17 -7.38 24.16
N GLY A 34 8.20 -6.10 23.77
CA GLY A 34 7.12 -5.47 23.00
C GLY A 34 6.95 -6.06 21.60
N GLU A 35 8.05 -6.39 20.93
CA GLU A 35 8.03 -7.04 19.61
C GLU A 35 7.50 -8.48 19.71
N LEU A 36 7.84 -9.19 20.78
CA LEU A 36 7.32 -10.53 21.05
C LEU A 36 5.82 -10.51 21.37
N LEU A 37 5.34 -9.58 22.20
CA LEU A 37 3.91 -9.39 22.48
C LEU A 37 3.15 -9.06 21.19
N PHE A 38 3.70 -8.17 20.37
CA PHE A 38 3.08 -7.80 19.10
C PHE A 38 2.93 -9.01 18.17
N GLU A 39 4.01 -9.77 17.95
CA GLU A 39 4.02 -10.89 17.00
C GLU A 39 3.27 -12.13 17.50
N LEU A 40 3.26 -12.39 18.80
CA LEU A 40 2.72 -13.63 19.36
C LEU A 40 1.31 -13.49 19.95
N THR A 41 1.02 -12.37 20.61
CA THR A 41 -0.25 -12.16 21.33
C THR A 41 -1.15 -11.14 20.65
N GLY A 42 -0.64 -10.38 19.67
CA GLY A 42 -1.39 -9.30 19.05
C GLY A 42 -1.68 -8.17 20.04
N GLU A 43 -0.74 -7.91 20.96
CA GLU A 43 -0.84 -6.83 21.93
C GLU A 43 0.24 -5.78 21.67
N ASN A 44 -0.14 -4.49 21.72
CA ASN A 44 0.80 -3.38 21.59
C ASN A 44 0.54 -2.27 22.62
N PRO A 45 0.71 -2.56 23.92
CA PRO A 45 0.43 -1.59 24.98
C PRO A 45 1.33 -0.34 24.89
N GLY A 46 2.53 -0.49 24.31
CA GLY A 46 3.51 0.58 24.15
C GLY A 46 3.19 1.59 23.03
N ASN A 47 2.15 1.35 22.21
CA ASN A 47 1.83 2.20 21.05
C ASN A 47 3.02 2.40 20.09
N LEU A 48 3.86 1.38 19.96
CA LEU A 48 5.04 1.39 19.09
C LEU A 48 4.66 0.93 17.69
N LEU A 49 5.19 1.54 16.64
CA LEU A 49 4.93 1.06 15.28
C LEU A 49 5.49 -0.37 15.13
N PHE A 50 4.60 -1.33 14.82
CA PHE A 50 4.89 -2.78 14.76
C PHE A 50 5.46 -3.37 16.06
N GLY A 51 5.09 -2.80 17.21
CA GLY A 51 5.60 -3.24 18.52
C GLY A 51 7.08 -2.95 18.76
N ARG A 52 7.74 -2.21 17.85
CA ARG A 52 9.19 -2.03 17.84
C ARG A 52 9.63 -0.58 17.82
N PHE A 53 9.06 0.24 16.93
CA PHE A 53 9.59 1.59 16.69
C PHE A 53 8.82 2.65 17.47
N ASP A 54 9.52 3.44 18.28
CA ASP A 54 8.92 4.58 18.96
C ASP A 54 8.78 5.81 18.03
N THR A 55 8.28 6.91 18.60
CA THR A 55 8.05 8.15 17.83
C THR A 55 9.35 8.78 17.32
N GLU A 56 10.44 8.71 18.08
CA GLU A 56 11.73 9.28 17.69
C GLU A 56 12.36 8.44 16.56
N GLU A 57 12.29 7.11 16.67
CA GLU A 57 12.77 6.19 15.66
C GLU A 57 11.98 6.28 14.35
N VAL A 58 10.65 6.43 14.43
CA VAL A 58 9.81 6.68 13.24
C VAL A 58 10.15 8.03 12.62
N ARG A 59 10.31 9.09 13.41
CA ARG A 59 10.74 10.41 12.92
C ARG A 59 12.09 10.34 12.22
N SER A 60 13.06 9.64 12.79
CA SER A 60 14.39 9.42 12.19
C SER A 60 14.30 8.68 10.85
N ARG A 61 13.45 7.66 10.75
CA ARG A 61 13.20 6.93 9.49
C ARG A 61 12.53 7.79 8.43
N LEU A 62 11.53 8.59 8.80
CA LEU A 62 10.89 9.57 7.91
C LEU A 62 11.92 10.61 7.38
N ALA A 63 12.85 11.05 8.24
CA ALA A 63 13.94 11.95 7.86
C ALA A 63 14.89 11.30 6.86
N ARG A 64 15.38 10.09 7.18
CA ARG A 64 16.30 9.31 6.33
C ARG A 64 15.70 8.98 4.96
N ALA A 65 14.40 8.74 4.89
CA ALA A 65 13.67 8.53 3.63
C ALA A 65 13.48 9.83 2.81
N GLY A 66 13.81 11.00 3.38
CA GLY A 66 13.65 12.31 2.74
C GLY A 66 12.23 12.86 2.76
N ILE A 67 11.31 12.28 3.55
CA ILE A 67 9.92 12.75 3.67
C ILE A 67 9.91 14.11 4.38
N LEU A 68 10.61 14.24 5.50
CA LEU A 68 10.66 15.49 6.26
C LEU A 68 11.30 16.62 5.44
N ASP A 69 12.41 16.36 4.75
CA ASP A 69 13.03 17.33 3.83
C ASP A 69 12.12 17.71 2.66
N GLY A 70 11.34 16.74 2.19
CA GLY A 70 10.32 16.94 1.16
C GLY A 70 9.21 17.88 1.61
N LEU A 71 8.74 17.72 2.85
CA LEU A 71 7.73 18.58 3.49
C LEU A 71 8.27 19.98 3.78
N SER A 72 9.48 20.09 4.32
CA SER A 72 10.15 21.37 4.58
C SER A 72 10.27 22.22 3.31
N ARG A 73 10.67 21.62 2.17
CA ARG A 73 10.72 22.31 0.86
C ARG A 73 9.36 22.79 0.36
N ARG A 74 8.26 22.26 0.92
CA ARG A 74 6.87 22.63 0.60
C ARG A 74 6.25 23.56 1.64
N ARG A 75 7.08 24.19 2.49
CA ARG A 75 6.66 25.12 3.56
C ARG A 75 5.95 24.44 4.73
N TYR A 76 6.21 23.15 4.94
CA TYR A 76 5.77 22.42 6.12
C TYR A 76 6.98 21.93 6.94
N PRO A 77 7.79 22.86 7.51
CA PRO A 77 8.89 22.49 8.38
C PRO A 77 8.35 21.87 9.68
N ASP A 78 9.07 20.89 10.20
CA ASP A 78 8.78 20.21 11.47
C ASP A 78 7.30 19.80 11.66
N PRO A 79 6.79 18.88 10.83
CA PRO A 79 5.42 18.40 10.97
C PRO A 79 5.22 17.66 12.30
N PHE A 80 4.03 17.81 12.88
CA PHE A 80 3.64 17.06 14.07
C PHE A 80 3.42 15.59 13.69
N LEU A 81 4.15 14.69 14.35
CA LEU A 81 4.06 13.23 14.13
C LEU A 81 3.18 12.63 15.22
N LEU A 82 2.17 11.88 14.80
CA LEU A 82 1.30 11.11 15.66
C LEU A 82 1.34 9.63 15.27
N LEU A 83 1.54 8.77 16.28
CA LEU A 83 1.43 7.31 16.16
C LEU A 83 0.18 6.84 16.88
N GLU A 84 -0.65 6.06 16.20
CA GLU A 84 -1.79 5.34 16.78
C GLU A 84 -1.63 3.88 16.37
N CYS A 85 -0.93 3.12 17.21
CA CYS A 85 -0.46 1.77 16.91
C CYS A 85 -0.94 0.73 17.93
N LYS A 86 -1.81 1.10 18.89
CA LYS A 86 -2.30 0.18 19.92
C LYS A 86 -3.03 -1.05 19.35
N ASP A 87 -3.70 -0.91 18.21
CA ASP A 87 -4.34 -2.00 17.48
C ASP A 87 -3.39 -2.57 16.42
N PRO A 88 -2.84 -3.79 16.58
CA PRO A 88 -1.95 -4.40 15.60
C PRO A 88 -2.54 -4.61 14.21
N ALA A 89 -3.87 -4.64 14.08
CA ALA A 89 -4.55 -4.73 12.79
C ALA A 89 -4.58 -3.38 12.05
N ASP A 90 -4.38 -2.26 12.76
CA ASP A 90 -4.41 -0.90 12.20
C ASP A 90 -3.32 -0.02 12.83
N GLN A 91 -2.12 -0.06 12.23
CA GLN A 91 -0.98 0.75 12.64
C GLN A 91 -0.99 2.08 11.86
N ARG A 92 -1.25 3.19 12.54
CA ARG A 92 -1.39 4.50 11.89
C ARG A 92 -0.22 5.44 12.19
N VAL A 93 0.36 5.96 11.13
CA VAL A 93 1.41 7.00 11.14
C VAL A 93 0.86 8.24 10.46
N SER A 94 0.75 9.35 11.19
CA SER A 94 0.21 10.61 10.66
C SER A 94 1.19 11.77 10.83
N LEU A 95 1.32 12.60 9.79
CA LEU A 95 2.04 13.87 9.84
C LEU A 95 1.06 15.02 9.60
N PHE A 96 1.15 16.05 10.42
CA PHE A 96 0.31 17.24 10.34
C PHE A 96 1.12 18.53 10.22
N ALA A 97 0.59 19.51 9.50
CA ALA A 97 1.14 20.85 9.43
C ALA A 97 0.77 21.66 10.69
N GLY A 98 1.71 21.73 11.64
CA GLY A 98 1.59 22.49 12.89
C GLY A 98 0.84 21.74 13.99
N SER A 99 -0.45 21.45 13.80
CA SER A 99 -1.29 20.80 14.82
C SER A 99 -2.04 19.58 14.29
N ALA A 100 -2.36 18.63 15.18
CA ALA A 100 -3.08 17.39 14.87
C ALA A 100 -4.56 17.61 14.55
N SER A 101 -4.84 18.26 13.42
CA SER A 101 -6.17 18.48 12.89
C SER A 101 -6.31 17.85 11.51
N ARG A 102 -7.48 17.27 11.21
CA ARG A 102 -7.78 16.66 9.90
C ARG A 102 -7.48 17.63 8.74
N ASP A 103 -7.75 18.92 8.93
CA ASP A 103 -7.51 19.94 7.91
C ASP A 103 -6.03 20.28 7.69
N ARG A 104 -5.17 19.88 8.61
CA ARG A 104 -3.71 20.05 8.51
C ARG A 104 -3.00 18.74 8.18
N LEU A 105 -3.72 17.66 7.87
CA LEU A 105 -3.14 16.36 7.56
C LEU A 105 -2.29 16.43 6.28
N LEU A 106 -1.01 16.10 6.40
CA LEU A 106 -0.05 16.05 5.31
C LEU A 106 0.14 14.62 4.80
N LEU A 107 0.31 13.69 5.73
CA LEU A 107 0.52 12.27 5.43
C LEU A 107 -0.27 11.43 6.41
N GLU A 108 -0.89 10.38 5.90
CA GLU A 108 -1.47 9.31 6.70
C GLU A 108 -1.14 7.98 6.04
N ALA A 109 -0.52 7.09 6.81
CA ALA A 109 -0.33 5.69 6.44
C ALA A 109 -1.05 4.82 7.47
N ARG A 110 -1.96 3.96 7.02
CA ARG A 110 -2.55 2.87 7.81
C ARG A 110 -2.01 1.56 7.31
N LEU A 111 -1.34 0.85 8.19
CA LEU A 111 -0.52 -0.30 7.85
C LEU A 111 -0.89 -1.49 8.73
N GLN A 112 -0.71 -2.69 8.19
CA GLN A 112 -0.88 -3.92 8.97
C GLN A 112 0.26 -4.89 8.66
N LEU A 113 0.95 -5.33 9.71
CA LEU A 113 1.91 -6.42 9.59
C LEU A 113 1.18 -7.74 9.81
N CYS A 114 1.14 -8.62 8.81
CA CYS A 114 0.37 -9.87 8.91
C CYS A 114 0.97 -11.04 8.15
N ARG A 115 0.43 -12.23 8.45
CA ARG A 115 0.59 -13.46 7.67
C ARG A 115 -0.52 -13.51 6.61
N PHE A 116 -0.18 -13.16 5.39
CA PHE A 116 -1.07 -13.22 4.23
C PHE A 116 -1.13 -14.64 3.67
N HIS A 117 -2.34 -15.08 3.33
CA HIS A 117 -2.61 -16.35 2.66
C HIS A 117 -3.31 -16.05 1.33
N PRO A 118 -2.80 -16.56 0.19
CA PRO A 118 -3.49 -16.44 -1.09
C PRO A 118 -4.90 -17.04 -1.00
N ARG A 119 -5.90 -16.38 -1.58
CA ARG A 119 -7.28 -16.92 -1.65
C ARG A 119 -7.45 -18.05 -2.65
N ARG A 120 -6.47 -18.22 -3.54
CA ARG A 120 -6.35 -19.26 -4.56
C ARG A 120 -4.88 -19.46 -4.87
N ALA A 121 -4.55 -20.53 -5.59
CA ALA A 121 -3.18 -20.74 -6.05
C ALA A 121 -2.70 -19.61 -6.98
N ILE A 122 -1.50 -19.08 -6.74
CA ILE A 122 -0.83 -18.05 -7.55
C ILE A 122 0.58 -18.52 -7.83
N GLY A 123 0.81 -19.02 -9.05
CA GLY A 123 2.09 -19.63 -9.43
C GLY A 123 2.48 -20.75 -8.46
N PRO A 124 3.63 -20.66 -7.76
CA PRO A 124 4.08 -21.68 -6.82
C PRO A 124 3.38 -21.62 -5.45
N PHE A 125 2.57 -20.60 -5.18
CA PHE A 125 1.92 -20.40 -3.88
C PHE A 125 0.52 -21.01 -3.90
N THR A 126 0.23 -21.89 -2.94
CA THR A 126 -1.09 -22.45 -2.68
C THR A 126 -1.84 -21.63 -1.63
N GLU A 127 -3.11 -21.95 -1.36
CA GLU A 127 -3.90 -21.35 -0.27
C GLU A 127 -3.29 -21.62 1.12
N GLU A 128 -2.47 -22.67 1.25
CA GLU A 128 -1.73 -23.01 2.47
C GLU A 128 -0.42 -22.22 2.60
N SER A 129 0.02 -21.53 1.55
CA SER A 129 1.23 -20.73 1.59
C SER A 129 1.04 -19.51 2.49
N THR A 130 1.98 -19.27 3.38
CA THR A 130 2.01 -18.08 4.23
C THR A 130 3.09 -17.12 3.75
N LEU A 131 2.71 -15.87 3.49
CA LEU A 131 3.63 -14.79 3.16
C LEU A 131 3.56 -13.72 4.26
N ARG A 132 4.71 -13.29 4.77
CA ARG A 132 4.78 -12.20 5.75
C ARG A 132 4.73 -10.86 5.01
N MET A 133 3.65 -10.14 5.17
CA MET A 133 3.33 -8.94 4.40
C MET A 133 3.15 -7.73 5.29
N LEU A 134 3.51 -6.56 4.75
CA LEU A 134 3.01 -5.28 5.23
C LEU A 134 1.90 -4.83 4.29
N ILE A 135 0.66 -4.85 4.75
CA ILE A 135 -0.50 -4.39 3.98
C ILE A 135 -0.66 -2.87 4.18
N ILE A 136 -0.81 -2.16 3.08
CA ILE A 136 -1.20 -0.75 3.06
C ILE A 136 -2.72 -0.71 2.96
N HIS A 137 -3.38 -0.36 4.05
CA HIS A 137 -4.85 -0.13 4.06
C HIS A 137 -5.18 1.27 3.55
N TRP A 138 -4.28 2.21 3.77
CA TRP A 138 -4.45 3.59 3.34
C TRP A 138 -3.09 4.30 3.27
N LEU A 139 -2.84 5.01 2.18
CA LEU A 139 -1.70 5.92 2.06
C LEU A 139 -2.15 7.23 1.39
N SER A 140 -2.20 8.30 2.17
CA SER A 140 -2.53 9.63 1.69
C SER A 140 -1.36 10.58 1.90
N LEU A 141 -1.05 11.37 0.87
CA LEU A 141 -0.06 12.45 0.90
C LEU A 141 -0.67 13.70 0.27
N SER A 142 -1.22 14.58 1.09
CA SER A 142 -2.07 15.68 0.65
C SER A 142 -1.49 17.04 1.06
N ASP A 143 -1.55 18.01 0.15
CA ASP A 143 -1.12 19.39 0.39
C ASP A 143 -2.34 20.22 0.87
N PRO A 144 -2.42 20.58 2.17
CA PRO A 144 -3.58 21.27 2.73
C PRO A 144 -3.75 22.71 2.21
N ASP A 145 -2.66 23.37 1.83
CA ASP A 145 -2.67 24.81 1.49
C ASP A 145 -2.72 25.08 -0.02
N ARG A 146 -2.73 24.03 -0.86
CA ARG A 146 -2.68 24.17 -2.31
C ARG A 146 -4.02 23.84 -2.97
N PRO A 147 -4.51 24.67 -3.92
CA PRO A 147 -5.66 24.32 -4.75
C PRO A 147 -5.26 23.42 -5.92
N PHE A 148 -6.24 22.70 -6.47
CA PHE A 148 -6.09 22.06 -7.79
C PHE A 148 -5.91 23.10 -8.89
N THR A 149 -5.23 22.73 -9.97
CA THR A 149 -5.06 23.59 -11.15
C THR A 149 -5.50 22.84 -12.42
N ALA A 150 -5.60 23.54 -13.55
CA ALA A 150 -5.95 22.91 -14.82
C ALA A 150 -4.90 21.85 -15.25
N GLU A 151 -3.63 22.09 -14.94
CA GLU A 151 -2.52 21.18 -15.23
C GLU A 151 -2.42 20.01 -14.24
N ARG A 152 -3.01 20.18 -13.04
CA ARG A 152 -3.07 19.17 -11.98
C ARG A 152 -4.48 19.12 -11.38
N PRO A 153 -5.46 18.62 -12.17
CA PRO A 153 -6.82 18.47 -11.69
C PRO A 153 -6.91 17.37 -10.64
N SER A 154 -8.02 17.32 -9.92
CA SER A 154 -8.30 16.25 -8.96
C SER A 154 -8.42 14.90 -9.66
N LEU A 155 -7.80 13.88 -9.07
CA LEU A 155 -8.02 12.48 -9.43
C LEU A 155 -9.25 11.92 -8.68
N PRO A 156 -9.87 10.82 -9.15
CA PRO A 156 -10.92 10.13 -8.40
C PRO A 156 -10.50 9.81 -6.95
N GLY A 157 -11.38 10.09 -5.98
CA GLY A 157 -11.07 9.94 -4.55
C GLY A 157 -10.12 10.99 -3.96
N GLN A 158 -9.56 11.89 -4.77
CA GLN A 158 -8.61 12.90 -4.31
C GLN A 158 -9.31 14.20 -3.92
N HIS A 159 -9.23 14.56 -2.64
CA HIS A 159 -9.82 15.80 -2.11
C HIS A 159 -8.86 16.99 -2.12
N ARG A 160 -7.55 16.74 -2.15
CA ARG A 160 -6.50 17.77 -2.13
C ARG A 160 -5.33 17.39 -3.06
N PRO A 161 -4.60 18.35 -3.64
CA PRO A 161 -3.42 18.06 -4.45
C PRO A 161 -2.41 17.19 -3.70
N GLY A 162 -1.78 16.27 -4.42
CA GLY A 162 -0.77 15.40 -3.83
C GLY A 162 0.53 16.14 -3.50
N LEU A 163 1.18 15.78 -2.40
CA LEU A 163 2.51 16.32 -2.05
C LEU A 163 3.61 15.84 -3.00
N GLY A 164 3.40 14.76 -3.74
CA GLY A 164 4.42 14.18 -4.63
C GLY A 164 5.62 13.61 -3.86
N LEU A 165 5.36 13.07 -2.66
CA LEU A 165 6.35 12.40 -1.81
C LEU A 165 6.22 10.86 -1.83
N LEU A 166 5.43 10.32 -2.76
CA LEU A 166 5.26 8.88 -2.92
C LEU A 166 6.58 8.13 -3.09
N PRO A 167 7.57 8.59 -3.89
CA PRO A 167 8.85 7.88 -4.01
C PRO A 167 9.58 7.69 -2.66
N GLN A 168 9.54 8.71 -1.80
CA GLN A 168 10.12 8.67 -0.46
C GLN A 168 9.35 7.72 0.45
N SER A 169 8.02 7.70 0.36
CA SER A 169 7.18 6.74 1.08
C SER A 169 7.45 5.30 0.65
N ILE A 170 7.59 5.03 -0.65
CA ILE A 170 7.96 3.69 -1.14
C ILE A 170 9.36 3.28 -0.65
N ALA A 171 10.32 4.19 -0.65
CA ALA A 171 11.66 3.92 -0.13
C ALA A 171 11.62 3.54 1.37
N LEU A 172 10.83 4.27 2.17
CA LEU A 172 10.62 3.94 3.58
C LEU A 172 10.00 2.55 3.76
N LEU A 173 8.95 2.24 3.00
CA LEU A 173 8.28 0.92 3.05
C LEU A 173 9.22 -0.22 2.64
N GLN A 174 10.08 0.03 1.66
CA GLN A 174 11.10 -0.93 1.23
C GLN A 174 12.13 -1.19 2.33
N ASP A 175 12.59 -0.15 3.02
CA ASP A 175 13.53 -0.27 4.13
C ASP A 175 12.91 -1.00 5.32
N LEU A 176 11.67 -0.65 5.68
CA LEU A 176 10.90 -1.37 6.70
C LEU A 176 10.74 -2.84 6.31
N GLY A 177 10.48 -3.13 5.03
CA GLY A 177 10.35 -4.50 4.55
C GLY A 177 11.63 -5.33 4.71
N ARG A 178 12.80 -4.72 4.48
CA ARG A 178 14.08 -5.38 4.73
C ARG A 178 14.36 -5.56 6.23
N GLU A 179 14.04 -4.57 7.05
CA GLU A 179 14.29 -4.57 8.49
C GLU A 179 13.34 -5.51 9.26
N LEU A 180 12.10 -5.66 8.82
CA LEU A 180 11.05 -6.53 9.39
C LEU A 180 10.93 -7.87 8.65
N PRO A 181 12.04 -8.49 8.24
CA PRO A 181 12.10 -9.63 7.32
C PRO A 181 10.83 -9.97 6.48
N LEU A 182 10.27 -9.04 5.71
CA LEU A 182 9.01 -9.25 4.96
C LEU A 182 9.24 -9.94 3.63
N ASP A 183 8.24 -10.66 3.12
CA ASP A 183 8.22 -11.17 1.75
C ASP A 183 7.82 -10.04 0.76
N GLY A 184 6.90 -9.17 1.17
CA GLY A 184 6.42 -8.07 0.35
C GLY A 184 5.67 -6.98 1.13
N VAL A 185 5.43 -5.85 0.44
CA VAL A 185 4.47 -4.82 0.86
C VAL A 185 3.31 -4.86 -0.13
N LEU A 186 2.08 -4.99 0.36
CA LEU A 186 0.88 -5.21 -0.45
C LEU A 186 -0.04 -4.00 -0.39
N ASP A 187 -0.58 -3.60 -1.55
CA ASP A 187 -1.62 -2.59 -1.71
C ASP A 187 -2.70 -3.14 -2.64
N VAL A 188 -3.94 -2.68 -2.50
CA VAL A 188 -5.03 -2.98 -3.44
C VAL A 188 -5.55 -1.64 -3.98
N PRO A 189 -5.01 -1.15 -5.10
CA PRO A 189 -5.35 0.18 -5.61
C PRO A 189 -6.77 0.22 -6.20
N ASP A 190 -7.68 0.94 -5.53
CA ASP A 190 -9.07 1.10 -5.97
C ASP A 190 -9.24 1.82 -7.31
N HIS A 191 -8.26 2.62 -7.71
CA HIS A 191 -8.33 3.45 -8.90
C HIS A 191 -7.16 3.20 -9.86
N PHE A 192 -7.43 3.35 -11.16
CA PHE A 192 -6.43 3.19 -12.22
C PHE A 192 -5.17 4.05 -12.03
N HIS A 193 -5.30 5.33 -11.67
CA HIS A 193 -4.14 6.20 -11.42
C HIS A 193 -3.28 5.72 -10.25
N THR A 194 -3.90 5.21 -9.19
CA THR A 194 -3.18 4.68 -8.03
C THR A 194 -2.39 3.43 -8.43
N ALA A 195 -3.03 2.51 -9.15
CA ALA A 195 -2.36 1.32 -9.70
C ALA A 195 -1.18 1.70 -10.61
N LEU A 196 -1.30 2.77 -11.41
CA LEU A 196 -0.23 3.30 -12.25
C LEU A 196 0.90 3.96 -11.46
N PHE A 197 0.61 4.62 -10.35
CA PHE A 197 1.64 5.20 -9.49
C PHE A 197 2.47 4.11 -8.82
N TYR A 198 1.81 3.07 -8.29
CA TYR A 198 2.48 1.95 -7.64
C TYR A 198 3.21 1.01 -8.62
N SER A 199 2.72 0.83 -9.85
CA SER A 199 3.30 -0.09 -10.84
C SER A 199 4.76 0.19 -11.23
N ARG A 200 5.33 1.33 -10.81
CA ARG A 200 6.76 1.63 -10.96
C ARG A 200 7.65 0.73 -10.10
N ASN A 201 7.16 0.35 -8.93
CA ASN A 201 7.90 -0.44 -7.94
C ASN A 201 7.18 -1.74 -7.56
N PHE A 202 5.87 -1.79 -7.76
CA PHE A 202 5.01 -2.91 -7.44
C PHE A 202 4.71 -3.72 -8.70
N ARG A 203 4.43 -5.01 -8.50
CA ARG A 203 3.94 -5.96 -9.50
C ARG A 203 2.58 -6.47 -9.04
N PHE A 204 1.68 -6.80 -9.95
CA PHE A 204 0.45 -7.46 -9.49
C PHE A 204 0.80 -8.86 -8.98
N LEU A 205 0.12 -9.32 -7.93
CA LEU A 205 0.36 -10.65 -7.40
C LEU A 205 0.01 -11.71 -8.46
N GLU A 206 -1.09 -11.51 -9.19
CA GLU A 206 -1.47 -12.31 -10.36
C GLU A 206 -0.98 -11.68 -11.67
N PRO A 207 -0.23 -12.42 -12.52
CA PRO A 207 0.33 -11.88 -13.75
C PRO A 207 -0.75 -11.46 -14.77
N GLU A 208 -1.90 -12.12 -14.80
CA GLU A 208 -3.03 -11.76 -15.67
C GLU A 208 -3.55 -10.36 -15.37
N ASN A 209 -3.60 -9.97 -14.10
CA ASN A 209 -4.02 -8.63 -13.69
C ASN A 209 -2.99 -7.57 -14.09
N GLU A 210 -1.68 -7.87 -13.98
CA GLU A 210 -0.64 -6.98 -14.51
C GLU A 210 -0.76 -6.83 -16.03
N GLY A 211 -1.03 -7.92 -16.76
CA GLY A 211 -1.20 -7.89 -18.21
C GLY A 211 -2.41 -7.06 -18.64
N ARG A 212 -3.57 -7.24 -17.99
CA ARG A 212 -4.78 -6.43 -18.21
C ARG A 212 -4.51 -4.95 -17.94
N PHE A 213 -3.92 -4.63 -16.80
CA PHE A 213 -3.54 -3.27 -16.44
C PHE A 213 -2.61 -2.64 -17.49
N GLN A 214 -1.60 -3.38 -17.96
CA GLN A 214 -0.67 -2.90 -18.99
C GLN A 214 -1.36 -2.69 -20.34
N ALA A 215 -2.35 -3.51 -20.70
CA ALA A 215 -3.12 -3.33 -21.92
C ALA A 215 -3.97 -2.05 -21.85
N ILE A 216 -4.63 -1.81 -20.71
CA ILE A 216 -5.35 -0.57 -20.45
C ILE A 216 -4.41 0.63 -20.56
N ALA A 217 -3.26 0.60 -19.88
CA ALA A 217 -2.28 1.70 -19.93
C ALA A 217 -1.72 1.95 -21.35
N ARG A 218 -1.55 0.89 -22.15
CA ARG A 218 -1.12 0.98 -23.55
C ARG A 218 -2.17 1.67 -24.41
N ASP A 219 -3.41 1.23 -24.37
CA ASP A 219 -4.46 1.71 -25.28
C ASP A 219 -4.98 3.09 -24.87
N LEU A 220 -4.91 3.44 -23.58
CA LEU A 220 -5.24 4.79 -23.09
C LEU A 220 -4.06 5.78 -23.17
N LYS A 221 -2.93 5.36 -23.76
CA LYS A 221 -1.76 6.23 -23.92
C LYS A 221 -2.12 7.45 -24.78
N GLY A 222 -1.85 8.63 -24.24
CA GLY A 222 -2.17 9.91 -24.89
C GLY A 222 -3.43 10.59 -24.32
N ILE A 223 -4.26 9.86 -23.58
CA ILE A 223 -5.35 10.46 -22.78
C ILE A 223 -4.76 11.01 -21.48
N PRO A 224 -5.09 12.24 -21.06
CA PRO A 224 -4.66 12.77 -19.76
C PRO A 224 -5.07 11.83 -18.61
N LEU A 225 -4.14 11.54 -17.69
CA LEU A 225 -4.35 10.54 -16.63
C LEU A 225 -5.61 10.78 -15.80
N ALA A 226 -5.91 12.04 -15.47
CA ALA A 226 -7.10 12.40 -14.72
C ALA A 226 -8.38 12.07 -15.48
N LEU A 227 -8.41 12.38 -16.79
CA LEU A 227 -9.55 12.08 -17.66
C LEU A 227 -9.74 10.55 -17.81
N ALA A 228 -8.66 9.82 -18.08
CA ALA A 228 -8.71 8.36 -18.17
C ALA A 228 -9.21 7.72 -16.86
N SER A 229 -8.70 8.18 -15.72
CA SER A 229 -9.10 7.64 -14.42
C SER A 229 -10.55 7.98 -14.07
N GLU A 230 -11.01 9.18 -14.37
CA GLU A 230 -12.40 9.56 -14.15
C GLU A 230 -13.35 8.76 -15.05
N ALA A 231 -13.03 8.62 -16.34
CA ALA A 231 -13.82 7.81 -17.26
C ALA A 231 -13.93 6.34 -16.83
N ILE A 232 -12.82 5.74 -16.38
CA ILE A 232 -12.82 4.39 -15.80
C ILE A 232 -13.70 4.34 -14.54
N SER A 233 -13.60 5.32 -13.63
CA SER A 233 -14.42 5.38 -12.42
C SER A 233 -15.93 5.53 -12.70
N PHE A 234 -16.29 6.06 -13.87
CA PHE A 234 -17.67 6.14 -14.34
C PHE A 234 -18.14 4.91 -15.12
N GLY A 235 -17.31 3.86 -15.18
CA GLY A 235 -17.62 2.63 -15.90
C GLY A 235 -17.69 2.82 -17.41
N CYS A 236 -16.88 3.73 -17.97
CA CYS A 236 -16.83 4.01 -19.41
C CYS A 236 -15.73 3.21 -20.12
N LEU A 237 -15.01 2.32 -19.42
CA LEU A 237 -14.04 1.42 -20.02
C LEU A 237 -14.77 0.29 -20.76
N ILE A 238 -14.36 0.00 -21.99
CA ILE A 238 -14.99 -1.00 -22.86
C ILE A 238 -13.95 -1.87 -23.56
N HIS A 239 -14.36 -3.07 -23.97
CA HIS A 239 -13.62 -3.89 -24.93
C HIS A 239 -13.64 -3.22 -26.30
N ALA A 240 -12.48 -2.98 -26.91
CA ALA A 240 -12.42 -2.28 -28.19
C ALA A 240 -13.03 -3.06 -29.37
N ASP A 241 -13.10 -4.39 -29.26
CA ASP A 241 -13.57 -5.27 -30.34
C ASP A 241 -15.09 -5.49 -30.29
N THR A 242 -15.72 -5.31 -29.13
CA THR A 242 -17.15 -5.64 -28.92
C THR A 242 -17.98 -4.48 -28.36
N ASP A 243 -17.34 -3.38 -27.94
CA ASP A 243 -17.92 -2.26 -27.20
C ASP A 243 -18.61 -2.65 -25.87
N GLU A 244 -18.38 -3.89 -25.40
CA GLU A 244 -18.95 -4.35 -24.13
C GLU A 244 -18.24 -3.67 -22.93
N PRO A 245 -18.99 -3.34 -21.86
CA PRO A 245 -18.40 -2.76 -20.65
C PRO A 245 -17.33 -3.66 -20.03
N LEU A 246 -16.17 -3.08 -19.75
CA LEU A 246 -15.07 -3.73 -19.03
C LEU A 246 -14.94 -3.08 -17.65
N PRO A 247 -15.28 -3.77 -16.55
CA PRO A 247 -15.11 -3.21 -15.21
C PRO A 247 -13.62 -3.02 -14.87
N TRP A 248 -13.36 -2.00 -14.06
CA TRP A 248 -12.09 -1.90 -13.35
C TRP A 248 -12.20 -2.72 -12.06
N ASP A 249 -11.46 -3.83 -12.00
CA ASP A 249 -11.39 -4.69 -10.84
C ASP A 249 -10.07 -4.43 -10.08
N PRO A 250 -10.11 -3.84 -8.87
CA PRO A 250 -8.94 -3.70 -8.03
C PRO A 250 -8.30 -5.08 -7.73
N ALA A 251 -6.98 -5.15 -7.79
CA ALA A 251 -6.23 -6.39 -7.57
C ALA A 251 -4.94 -6.09 -6.81
N GLU A 252 -4.45 -7.08 -6.08
CA GLU A 252 -3.28 -6.98 -5.21
C GLU A 252 -2.03 -6.60 -6.02
N GLN A 253 -1.41 -5.49 -5.64
CA GLN A 253 -0.08 -5.09 -6.07
C GLN A 253 0.89 -5.28 -4.92
N VAL A 254 2.06 -5.84 -5.23
CA VAL A 254 3.10 -6.16 -4.26
C VAL A 254 4.43 -5.54 -4.66
N LEU A 255 5.06 -4.84 -3.71
CA LEU A 255 6.48 -4.53 -3.74
C LEU A 255 7.24 -5.76 -3.20
N PRO A 256 7.90 -6.56 -4.07
CA PRO A 256 8.63 -7.72 -3.60
C PRO A 256 9.90 -7.30 -2.84
N ILE A 257 10.07 -7.82 -1.63
CA ILE A 257 11.26 -7.54 -0.82
C ILE A 257 12.30 -8.64 -0.99
N ARG A 258 11.95 -9.89 -0.68
CA ARG A 258 12.88 -11.04 -0.71
C ARG A 258 12.15 -12.36 -0.90
N GLY A 259 12.91 -13.45 -0.88
CA GLY A 259 12.37 -14.80 -0.81
C GLY A 259 11.69 -15.30 -2.09
N PRO A 260 10.92 -16.40 -2.00
CA PRO A 260 10.26 -17.03 -3.14
C PRO A 260 9.33 -16.09 -3.90
N LEU A 261 8.64 -15.18 -3.20
CA LEU A 261 7.70 -14.25 -3.81
C LEU A 261 8.41 -13.33 -4.82
N ARG A 262 9.55 -12.76 -4.42
CA ARG A 262 10.37 -11.94 -5.33
C ARG A 262 10.86 -12.75 -6.54
N SER A 263 11.28 -13.99 -6.33
CA SER A 263 11.73 -14.86 -7.43
C SER A 263 10.61 -15.18 -8.41
N TYR A 264 9.41 -15.45 -7.90
CA TYR A 264 8.22 -15.71 -8.73
C TYR A 264 7.84 -14.49 -9.58
N LEU A 265 7.71 -13.30 -8.97
CA LEU A 265 7.31 -12.07 -9.66
C LEU A 265 8.33 -11.62 -10.73
N LEU A 266 9.57 -12.11 -10.66
CA LEU A 266 10.63 -11.87 -11.65
C LEU A 266 10.80 -13.03 -12.65
N SER A 267 10.05 -14.12 -12.49
CA SER A 267 10.23 -15.34 -13.25
C SER A 267 9.82 -15.20 -14.73
N PRO A 268 10.40 -16.03 -15.63
CA PRO A 268 9.94 -16.11 -17.02
C PRO A 268 8.49 -16.56 -17.15
N GLU A 269 8.02 -17.43 -16.26
CA GLU A 269 6.64 -17.92 -16.26
C GLU A 269 5.65 -16.78 -15.97
N TYR A 270 5.89 -16.02 -14.90
CA TYR A 270 5.09 -14.85 -14.56
C TYR A 270 5.02 -13.88 -15.75
N ARG A 271 6.17 -13.59 -16.35
CA ARG A 271 6.27 -12.70 -17.53
C ARG A 271 5.43 -13.24 -18.70
N ARG A 272 5.50 -14.54 -18.98
CA ARG A 272 4.77 -15.17 -20.09
C ARG A 272 3.26 -15.06 -19.92
N LEU A 273 2.75 -15.29 -18.71
CA LEU A 273 1.31 -15.19 -18.41
C LEU A 273 0.83 -13.74 -18.51
N ARG A 274 1.61 -12.80 -17.97
CA ARG A 274 1.36 -11.37 -18.09
C ARG A 274 1.31 -10.92 -19.55
N ASP A 275 2.31 -11.29 -20.34
CA ASP A 275 2.42 -10.88 -21.75
C ASP A 275 1.30 -11.47 -22.61
N ARG A 276 0.83 -12.69 -22.26
CA ARG A 276 -0.37 -13.29 -22.87
C ARG A 276 -1.61 -12.45 -22.59
N ALA A 277 -1.87 -12.11 -21.32
CA ALA A 277 -3.02 -11.30 -20.94
C ALA A 277 -2.96 -9.88 -21.55
N PHE A 278 -1.76 -9.28 -21.59
CA PHE A 278 -1.52 -8.00 -22.25
C PHE A 278 -1.85 -8.01 -23.75
N SER A 279 -1.49 -9.08 -24.44
CA SER A 279 -1.69 -9.20 -25.89
C SER A 279 -3.14 -9.55 -26.25
N ALA A 280 -3.85 -10.24 -25.35
CA ALA A 280 -5.22 -10.69 -25.57
C ALA A 280 -6.30 -9.62 -25.35
N LEU A 281 -5.95 -8.49 -24.73
CA LEU A 281 -6.91 -7.44 -24.39
C LEU A 281 -6.66 -6.18 -25.23
N ARG A 282 -7.73 -5.63 -25.81
CA ARG A 282 -7.81 -4.30 -26.41
C ARG A 282 -8.95 -3.51 -25.76
N VAL A 283 -8.68 -2.25 -25.39
CA VAL A 283 -9.68 -1.42 -24.70
C VAL A 283 -9.87 -0.06 -25.35
N GLY A 284 -11.03 0.52 -25.10
CA GLY A 284 -11.39 1.89 -25.44
C GLY A 284 -12.12 2.59 -24.30
N ILE A 285 -12.45 3.86 -24.53
CA ILE A 285 -13.36 4.63 -23.66
C ILE A 285 -14.60 4.96 -24.47
N ASP A 286 -15.77 4.64 -23.91
CA ASP A 286 -17.05 5.12 -24.39
C ASP A 286 -17.20 6.61 -24.03
N TRP A 287 -16.85 7.46 -24.97
CA TRP A 287 -16.91 8.91 -24.79
C TRP A 287 -18.33 9.48 -24.79
N ASP A 288 -19.30 8.80 -25.40
CA ASP A 288 -20.70 9.21 -25.37
C ASP A 288 -21.29 8.98 -23.99
N ARG A 289 -21.05 7.81 -23.41
CA ARG A 289 -21.42 7.51 -22.02
C ARG A 289 -20.71 8.45 -21.04
N TYR A 290 -19.42 8.73 -21.25
CA TYR A 290 -18.69 9.68 -20.41
C TYR A 290 -19.31 11.09 -20.47
N ARG A 291 -19.62 11.60 -21.66
CA ARG A 291 -20.31 12.90 -21.83
C ARG A 291 -21.67 12.92 -21.12
N GLY A 292 -22.44 11.84 -21.23
CA GLY A 292 -23.70 11.67 -20.49
C GLY A 292 -23.51 11.78 -18.97
N LYS A 293 -22.54 11.07 -18.41
CA LYS A 293 -22.23 11.08 -16.97
C LYS A 293 -21.79 12.46 -16.46
N ILE A 294 -21.01 13.19 -17.25
CA ILE A 294 -20.59 14.56 -16.91
C ILE A 294 -21.79 15.51 -16.90
N ALA A 295 -22.70 15.40 -17.88
CA ALA A 295 -23.90 16.23 -17.94
C ALA A 295 -24.83 15.97 -16.74
N GLU A 296 -25.05 14.70 -16.36
CA GLU A 296 -25.80 14.31 -15.17
C GLU A 296 -25.21 14.93 -13.89
N ARG A 297 -23.89 14.82 -13.71
CA ARG A 297 -23.18 15.37 -12.53
C ARG A 297 -23.20 16.90 -12.49
N GLY A 298 -23.08 17.54 -13.65
CA GLY A 298 -23.17 18.99 -13.80
C GLY A 298 -24.57 19.51 -13.50
N ALA A 299 -25.62 18.76 -13.85
CA ALA A 299 -27.00 19.06 -13.49
C ALA A 299 -27.26 18.86 -11.99
N ALA A 300 -26.73 17.79 -11.38
CA ALA A 300 -26.86 17.52 -9.95
C ALA A 300 -26.16 18.58 -9.07
N ARG A 301 -25.04 19.16 -9.53
CA ARG A 301 -24.36 20.27 -8.83
C ARG A 301 -25.08 21.62 -8.96
N LYS A 302 -26.05 21.77 -9.88
CA LYS A 302 -26.81 23.01 -10.07
C LYS A 302 -28.06 23.11 -9.19
N TYR A 303 -28.48 22.01 -8.55
CA TYR A 303 -29.55 22.01 -7.57
C TYR A 303 -28.93 21.87 -6.16
N PRO A 304 -29.04 22.91 -5.31
CA PRO A 304 -28.61 22.84 -3.92
C PRO A 304 -29.49 21.92 -3.07
#